data_AF-A0A6C0CPG4-F1
#
_entry.id   AF-A0A6C0CPG4-F1
#
_cell.length_a   1.000
_cell.length_b   1.000
_cell.length_c   1.000
_cell.angle_alpha   90.00
_cell.angle_beta   90.00
_cell.angle_gamma   90.00
#
_symmetry.space_group_name_H-M   'P 1'
#
loop_
_entity.id
_entity.type
_entity.pdbx_description
1 polymer ?
#
loop_
_entity_poly.entity_id
_entity_poly.type
_entity_poly.pdbx_seq_one_letter_code
_entity_poly.pdbx_strand_id
1 'polypeptide(L)'
;MTYFSLIPINMCLKEPHIKVELINNINENFLSKSLSHYLNQCKTEINNYEDEWDNMKRITNPYEYIHTPLTNLKYCISKYKPISRAFFKLIEIYKTFSLDIDHAHKNINCFHLAEGPGGFIEAMCYLRKNPKDNYYGMTLIDNNNTNVPSWKKCEKLLEKNKNIHLEYGLDKTGNLFCPENLIYCIEKYGHKMDFITGDGGFDFSQDFNSQENQASRLILTEIIYAILMQKQNGSFVLKIYDIFLKSTVEFIYLLNCLYKKVYIIKPNTSRFANSEKYIMCKGFRFSNIDFIKNKLVSIIKVLYKIDFNKYNIKSILNIPLQHIYINQIQEINAILGNQQIETITNTIKLIENKKNDKILQYKNNNISKCIQWCVKNDIPYNNYNVYTNLFKKS
;
A
#
# COMPACT_ATOMS: atom_id res chain seq x y z
N MET A 1 13.67 5.26 4.80
CA MET A 1 12.89 4.22 4.11
C MET A 1 13.50 2.90 4.50
N THR A 2 12.66 1.92 4.81
CA THR A 2 13.11 0.60 5.24
C THR A 2 12.46 -0.43 4.34
N TYR A 3 13.28 -1.31 3.74
CA TYR A 3 12.78 -2.44 2.97
C TYR A 3 13.61 -3.69 3.26
N PHE A 4 12.98 -4.85 3.05
CA PHE A 4 13.56 -6.15 3.33
C PHE A 4 13.35 -7.07 2.13
N SER A 5 14.41 -7.68 1.63
CA SER A 5 14.32 -8.71 0.60
C SER A 5 13.95 -10.04 1.24
N LEU A 6 12.90 -10.68 0.76
CA LEU A 6 12.52 -12.00 1.23
C LEU A 6 13.39 -13.08 0.57
N ILE A 7 13.66 -14.15 1.31
CA ILE A 7 14.38 -15.31 0.79
C ILE A 7 13.56 -15.93 -0.35
N PRO A 8 14.15 -16.21 -1.53
CA PRO A 8 13.43 -16.83 -2.62
C PRO A 8 12.88 -18.20 -2.23
N ILE A 9 11.61 -18.45 -2.52
CA ILE A 9 10.99 -19.77 -2.32
C ILE A 9 10.99 -20.52 -3.65
N ASN A 10 11.78 -21.58 -3.72
CA ASN A 10 11.83 -22.47 -4.89
C ASN A 10 10.87 -23.66 -4.69
N MET A 11 9.57 -23.36 -4.62
CA MET A 11 8.52 -24.36 -4.47
C MET A 11 7.62 -24.34 -5.70
N CYS A 12 7.39 -25.52 -6.29
CA CYS A 12 6.43 -25.68 -7.38
C CYS A 12 5.00 -25.71 -6.81
N LEU A 13 4.26 -24.62 -7.03
CA LEU A 13 2.88 -24.50 -6.57
C LEU A 13 1.95 -25.37 -7.45
N LYS A 14 0.98 -26.04 -6.83
CA LYS A 14 -0.04 -26.88 -7.49
C LYS A 14 -1.41 -26.54 -6.92
N GLU A 15 -2.49 -26.85 -7.63
CA GLU A 15 -3.86 -26.58 -7.15
C GLU A 15 -4.14 -27.08 -5.72
N PRO A 16 -3.71 -28.29 -5.30
CA PRO A 16 -3.98 -28.79 -3.94
C PRO A 16 -3.27 -28.01 -2.83
N HIS A 17 -2.22 -27.25 -3.17
CA HIS A 17 -1.49 -26.41 -2.22
C HIS A 17 -2.27 -25.13 -1.88
N ILE A 18 -3.26 -24.75 -2.68
CA ILE A 18 -4.07 -23.55 -2.45
C ILE A 18 -5.43 -24.01 -1.91
N LYS A 19 -5.76 -23.61 -0.69
CA LYS A 19 -7.05 -23.94 -0.06
C LYS A 19 -7.43 -22.83 0.89
N VAL A 20 -8.54 -22.15 0.60
CA VAL A 20 -9.09 -21.16 1.50
C VAL A 20 -9.77 -21.86 2.69
N GLU A 21 -9.40 -21.45 3.89
CA GLU A 21 -10.00 -21.86 5.14
C GLU A 21 -10.56 -20.63 5.84
N LEU A 22 -11.83 -20.72 6.22
CA LEU A 22 -12.55 -19.66 6.91
C LEU A 22 -12.73 -20.03 8.37
N ILE A 23 -12.85 -19.02 9.22
CA ILE A 23 -13.13 -19.19 10.65
C ILE A 23 -14.26 -18.24 11.06
N ASN A 24 -15.17 -18.72 11.89
CA ASN A 24 -16.29 -17.96 12.45
C ASN A 24 -15.93 -17.37 13.84
N ASN A 25 -14.70 -16.91 14.01
CA ASN A 25 -14.16 -16.36 15.25
C ASN A 25 -13.10 -15.29 14.92
N ILE A 26 -12.64 -14.57 15.95
CA ILE A 26 -11.50 -13.67 15.85
C ILE A 26 -10.26 -14.49 15.47
N ASN A 27 -9.54 -14.03 14.45
CA ASN A 27 -8.27 -14.63 14.07
C ASN A 27 -7.23 -14.39 15.17
N GLU A 28 -6.58 -15.46 15.64
CA GLU A 28 -5.47 -15.34 16.57
C GLU A 28 -4.18 -14.91 15.84
N ASN A 29 -3.34 -14.16 16.55
CA ASN A 29 -2.00 -13.82 16.08
C ASN A 29 -1.16 -15.09 15.88
N PHE A 30 -0.78 -15.34 14.64
CA PHE A 30 0.08 -16.46 14.24
C PHE A 30 1.54 -16.21 14.61
N LEU A 31 2.03 -14.97 14.44
CA LEU A 31 3.41 -14.56 14.74
C LEU A 31 3.46 -13.31 15.61
N SER A 32 4.63 -13.07 16.23
CA SER A 32 4.96 -11.83 16.93
C SER A 32 3.93 -11.42 18.00
N LYS A 33 3.40 -12.38 18.77
CA LYS A 33 2.30 -12.17 19.74
C LYS A 33 2.56 -11.03 20.73
N SER A 34 3.76 -10.99 21.33
CA SER A 34 4.13 -9.93 22.28
C SER A 34 4.19 -8.55 21.62
N LEU A 35 4.79 -8.46 20.43
CA LEU A 35 4.85 -7.21 19.68
C LEU A 35 3.45 -6.72 19.32
N SER A 36 2.58 -7.60 18.83
CA SER A 36 1.19 -7.26 18.52
C SER A 36 0.45 -6.76 19.76
N HIS A 37 0.65 -7.40 20.92
CA HIS A 37 0.07 -6.95 22.18
C HIS A 37 0.52 -5.52 22.55
N TYR A 38 1.82 -5.25 22.61
CA TYR A 38 2.33 -3.92 22.96
C TYR A 38 1.96 -2.85 21.93
N LEU A 39 1.97 -3.19 20.64
CA LEU A 39 1.57 -2.26 19.59
C LEU A 39 0.09 -1.90 19.70
N ASN A 40 -0.78 -2.88 19.98
CA ASN A 40 -2.21 -2.62 20.19
C ASN A 40 -2.44 -1.76 21.44
N GLN A 41 -1.70 -1.99 22.53
CA GLN A 41 -1.75 -1.12 23.71
C GLN A 41 -1.37 0.32 23.34
N CYS A 42 -0.24 0.52 22.66
CA CYS A 42 0.21 1.85 22.22
C CYS A 42 -0.81 2.53 21.30
N LYS A 43 -1.44 1.78 20.38
CA LYS A 43 -2.49 2.32 19.51
C LYS A 43 -3.71 2.76 20.32
N THR A 44 -4.12 1.99 21.33
CA THR A 44 -5.25 2.35 22.21
C THR A 44 -4.97 3.59 23.05
N GLU A 45 -3.72 3.82 23.48
CA GLU A 45 -3.34 5.03 24.22
C GLU A 45 -3.58 6.32 23.42
N ILE A 46 -3.58 6.27 22.09
CA ILE A 46 -3.88 7.41 21.22
C ILE A 46 -5.28 7.99 21.51
N ASN A 47 -6.24 7.13 21.88
CA ASN A 47 -7.63 7.53 22.13
C ASN A 47 -7.76 8.51 23.31
N ASN A 48 -6.77 8.56 24.21
CA ASN A 48 -6.75 9.52 25.31
C ASN A 48 -6.35 10.95 24.85
N TYR A 49 -5.89 11.10 23.61
CA TYR A 49 -5.29 12.32 23.08
C TYR A 49 -5.79 12.67 21.66
N GLU A 50 -7.00 12.26 21.27
CA GLU A 50 -7.49 12.37 19.88
C GLU A 50 -7.36 13.78 19.29
N ASP A 51 -7.74 14.81 20.07
CA ASP A 51 -7.72 16.21 19.65
C ASP A 51 -6.30 16.72 19.34
N GLU A 52 -5.32 16.38 20.20
CA GLU A 52 -3.93 16.80 20.00
C GLU A 52 -3.14 15.89 19.07
N TRP A 53 -3.50 14.61 19.00
CA TRP A 53 -2.82 13.61 18.19
C TRP A 53 -2.75 14.04 16.73
N ASP A 54 -3.86 14.56 16.19
CA ASP A 54 -3.95 14.95 14.79
C ASP A 54 -3.00 16.08 14.40
N ASN A 55 -2.77 17.00 15.35
CA ASN A 55 -1.80 18.07 15.19
C ASN A 55 -0.37 17.60 15.42
N MET A 56 -0.14 16.81 16.47
CA MET A 56 1.21 16.41 16.87
C MET A 56 1.81 15.35 15.93
N LYS A 57 1.00 14.40 15.43
CA LYS A 57 1.46 13.38 14.47
C LYS A 57 2.02 13.99 13.19
N ARG A 58 1.55 15.18 12.81
CA ARG A 58 2.07 15.93 11.65
C ARG A 58 3.44 16.54 11.91
N ILE A 59 3.77 16.81 13.17
CA ILE A 59 5.06 17.37 13.60
C ILE A 59 6.06 16.24 13.82
N THR A 60 5.65 15.11 14.38
CA THR A 60 6.55 13.99 14.63
C THR A 60 6.80 13.13 13.39
N ASN A 61 5.87 13.09 12.43
CA ASN A 61 6.07 12.37 11.17
C ASN A 61 7.14 13.07 10.29
N PRO A 62 8.31 12.44 10.02
CA PRO A 62 9.45 13.14 9.44
C PRO A 62 9.26 13.66 8.01
N TYR A 63 8.29 13.10 7.28
CA TYR A 63 8.06 13.38 5.86
C TYR A 63 6.70 14.03 5.59
N GLU A 64 6.01 14.51 6.63
CA GLU A 64 4.66 15.07 6.49
C GLU A 64 4.64 16.32 5.59
N TYR A 65 5.69 17.14 5.64
CA TYR A 65 5.74 18.42 4.95
C TYR A 65 6.00 18.33 3.44
N ILE A 66 6.20 17.13 2.89
CA ILE A 66 6.23 16.91 1.44
C ILE A 66 4.92 17.42 0.82
N HIS A 67 3.78 16.98 1.38
CA HIS A 67 2.44 17.33 0.86
C HIS A 67 1.67 18.27 1.78
N THR A 68 1.98 18.31 3.08
CA THR A 68 1.25 19.13 4.05
C THR A 68 1.90 20.51 4.18
N PRO A 69 1.13 21.62 4.10
CA PRO A 69 1.66 22.96 4.33
C PRO A 69 2.27 23.12 5.72
N LEU A 70 3.37 23.86 5.77
CA LEU A 70 4.00 24.25 7.03
C LEU A 70 3.11 25.22 7.80
N THR A 71 3.17 25.19 9.13
CA THR A 71 2.44 26.17 9.96
C THR A 71 2.83 27.59 9.55
N ASN A 72 1.84 28.47 9.32
CA ASN A 72 2.01 29.85 8.86
C ASN A 72 2.44 30.04 7.39
N LEU A 73 2.56 28.96 6.60
CA LEU A 73 2.82 29.04 5.17
C LEU A 73 1.66 28.45 4.36
N LYS A 74 1.39 29.06 3.20
CA LYS A 74 0.36 28.57 2.26
C LYS A 74 0.88 27.50 1.28
N TYR A 75 2.10 27.00 1.48
CA TYR A 75 2.73 26.02 0.61
C TYR A 75 3.42 24.88 1.38
N CYS A 76 3.49 23.71 0.75
CA CYS A 76 4.25 22.53 1.19
C CYS A 76 5.61 22.46 0.47
N ILE A 77 6.45 21.50 0.85
CA ILE A 77 7.81 21.40 0.29
C ILE A 77 7.78 20.95 -1.16
N SER A 78 6.93 19.97 -1.52
CA SER A 78 6.70 19.64 -2.93
C SER A 78 6.02 20.80 -3.65
N LYS A 79 6.55 21.21 -4.79
CA LYS A 79 5.86 22.07 -5.75
C LYS A 79 4.83 21.29 -6.57
N TYR A 80 5.05 19.99 -6.76
CA TYR A 80 4.09 19.12 -7.42
C TYR A 80 2.90 18.86 -6.48
N LYS A 81 1.69 19.11 -6.97
CA LYS A 81 0.44 18.92 -6.23
C LYS A 81 -0.35 17.78 -6.86
N PRO A 82 -0.14 16.53 -6.40
CA PRO A 82 -0.84 15.38 -6.95
C PRO A 82 -2.30 15.34 -6.48
N ILE A 83 -3.10 14.51 -7.14
CA ILE A 83 -4.50 14.24 -6.79
C ILE A 83 -4.64 13.60 -5.40
N SER A 84 -3.63 12.85 -4.97
CA SER A 84 -3.58 12.23 -3.64
C SER A 84 -2.14 11.99 -3.18
N ARG A 85 -1.98 11.78 -1.86
CA ARG A 85 -0.67 11.48 -1.25
C ARG A 85 -0.09 10.15 -1.68
N ALA A 86 -0.91 9.24 -2.21
CA ALA A 86 -0.47 7.95 -2.72
C ALA A 86 0.58 8.12 -3.82
N PHE A 87 0.49 9.19 -4.62
CA PHE A 87 1.50 9.57 -5.61
C PHE A 87 2.93 9.45 -5.08
N PHE A 88 3.24 10.10 -3.94
CA PHE A 88 4.59 10.13 -3.41
C PHE A 88 5.09 8.76 -2.94
N LYS A 89 4.17 7.88 -2.50
CA LYS A 89 4.51 6.51 -2.10
C LYS A 89 4.97 5.69 -3.29
N LEU A 90 4.22 5.74 -4.40
CA LEU A 90 4.62 5.02 -5.61
C LEU A 90 5.89 5.59 -6.23
N ILE A 91 6.08 6.92 -6.25
CA ILE A 91 7.35 7.54 -6.68
C ILE A 91 8.53 6.94 -5.92
N GLU A 92 8.45 6.88 -4.58
CA GLU A 92 9.52 6.36 -3.74
C GLU A 92 9.78 4.87 -3.96
N ILE A 93 8.72 4.05 -4.05
CA ILE A 93 8.82 2.61 -4.33
C ILE A 93 9.47 2.39 -5.70
N TYR A 94 8.98 3.08 -6.73
CA TYR A 94 9.43 2.93 -8.10
C TYR A 94 10.93 3.24 -8.25
N LYS A 95 11.37 4.41 -7.75
CA LYS A 95 12.76 4.85 -7.81
C LYS A 95 13.68 3.95 -7.00
N THR A 96 13.23 3.50 -5.82
CA THR A 96 14.01 2.63 -4.94
C THR A 96 14.35 1.29 -5.58
N PHE A 97 13.36 0.65 -6.19
CA PHE A 97 13.56 -0.68 -6.77
C PHE A 97 14.00 -0.65 -8.22
N SER A 98 14.18 0.56 -8.78
CA SER A 98 14.54 0.82 -10.19
C SER A 98 13.80 -0.17 -11.07
N LEU A 99 12.47 -0.08 -11.06
CA LEU A 99 11.64 -1.12 -11.67
C LEU A 99 12.08 -1.32 -13.12
N ASP A 100 12.31 -2.58 -13.50
CA ASP A 100 12.83 -2.99 -14.82
C ASP A 100 11.83 -2.69 -15.97
N ILE A 101 10.80 -1.90 -15.67
CA ILE A 101 9.79 -1.31 -16.54
C ILE A 101 10.42 -0.18 -17.40
N ASP A 102 11.56 0.36 -16.97
CA ASP A 102 12.25 1.50 -17.59
C ASP A 102 13.13 1.18 -18.81
N HIS A 103 13.02 0.00 -19.42
CA HIS A 103 13.63 -0.21 -20.74
C HIS A 103 13.04 0.81 -21.74
N ALA A 104 13.81 1.88 -22.01
CA ALA A 104 13.39 3.22 -22.44
C ALA A 104 12.63 3.33 -23.77
N HIS A 105 12.33 2.20 -24.42
CA HIS A 105 11.68 2.15 -25.73
C HIS A 105 10.51 1.18 -25.82
N LYS A 106 10.12 0.56 -24.69
CA LYS A 106 8.95 -0.34 -24.67
C LYS A 106 7.75 0.36 -24.05
N ASN A 107 6.63 0.34 -24.77
CA ASN A 107 5.33 0.71 -24.24
C ASN A 107 4.89 -0.33 -23.22
N ILE A 108 4.29 0.11 -22.13
CA ILE A 108 3.85 -0.78 -21.05
C ILE A 108 2.33 -0.72 -20.87
N ASN A 109 1.77 -1.80 -20.34
CA ASN A 109 0.42 -1.79 -19.79
C ASN A 109 0.47 -1.87 -18.27
N CYS A 110 -0.19 -0.93 -17.60
CA CYS A 110 -0.35 -0.91 -16.15
C CYS A 110 -1.80 -1.14 -15.74
N PHE A 111 -2.03 -1.86 -14.64
CA PHE A 111 -3.37 -2.02 -14.06
C PHE A 111 -3.38 -1.61 -12.58
N HIS A 112 -4.32 -0.75 -12.22
CA HIS A 112 -4.42 -0.09 -10.92
C HIS A 112 -5.72 -0.52 -10.22
N LEU A 113 -5.62 -1.36 -9.19
CA LEU A 113 -6.73 -2.02 -8.50
C LEU A 113 -7.17 -1.24 -7.24
N ALA A 114 -8.45 -0.88 -7.17
CA ALA A 114 -9.06 -0.14 -6.06
C ALA A 114 -8.40 1.22 -5.75
N GLU A 115 -7.88 1.91 -6.77
CA GLU A 115 -7.02 3.09 -6.59
C GLU A 115 -7.69 4.43 -6.87
N GLY A 116 -9.02 4.53 -6.78
CA GLY A 116 -9.69 5.84 -6.80
C GLY A 116 -9.07 6.76 -5.73
N PRO A 117 -8.68 8.02 -6.03
CA PRO A 117 -8.94 8.78 -7.25
C PRO A 117 -7.83 8.74 -8.32
N GLY A 118 -6.78 7.91 -8.18
CA GLY A 118 -5.76 7.68 -9.21
C GLY A 118 -4.36 8.22 -8.89
N GLY A 119 -3.97 8.32 -7.62
CA GLY A 119 -2.65 8.86 -7.24
C GLY A 119 -1.47 8.04 -7.76
N PHE A 120 -1.60 6.72 -7.80
CA PHE A 120 -0.60 5.82 -8.37
C PHE A 120 -0.58 5.88 -9.91
N ILE A 121 -1.74 6.01 -10.56
CA ILE A 121 -1.84 6.26 -12.01
C ILE A 121 -1.10 7.55 -12.38
N GLU A 122 -1.34 8.63 -11.63
CA GLU A 122 -0.65 9.91 -11.82
C GLU A 122 0.87 9.78 -11.63
N ALA A 123 1.32 9.01 -10.64
CA ALA A 123 2.75 8.75 -10.43
C ALA A 123 3.38 8.01 -11.61
N MET A 124 2.69 7.00 -12.17
CA MET A 124 3.17 6.31 -13.37
C MET A 124 3.26 7.26 -14.58
N CYS A 125 2.24 8.08 -14.81
CA CYS A 125 2.27 9.09 -15.88
C CYS A 125 3.46 10.07 -15.69
N TYR A 126 3.71 10.51 -14.45
CA TYR A 126 4.81 11.42 -14.12
C TYR A 126 6.20 10.80 -14.32
N LEU A 127 6.37 9.53 -13.93
CA LEU A 127 7.64 8.80 -14.04
C LEU A 127 7.99 8.48 -15.49
N ARG A 128 7.02 7.93 -16.23
CA ARG A 128 7.23 7.37 -17.57
C ARG A 128 7.21 8.42 -18.66
N LYS A 129 6.33 9.43 -18.54
CA LYS A 129 6.12 10.49 -19.54
C LYS A 129 6.01 9.94 -20.99
N ASN A 130 5.44 8.75 -21.15
CA ASN A 130 5.28 8.10 -22.44
C ASN A 130 3.79 8.02 -22.82
N PRO A 131 3.32 8.76 -23.84
CA PRO A 131 1.92 8.74 -24.25
C PRO A 131 1.48 7.41 -24.88
N LYS A 132 2.41 6.51 -25.19
CA LYS A 132 2.12 5.18 -25.75
C LYS A 132 1.96 4.09 -24.69
N ASP A 133 2.26 4.37 -23.42
CA ASP A 133 1.93 3.48 -22.31
C ASP A 133 0.40 3.47 -22.12
N ASN A 134 -0.18 2.39 -21.61
CA ASN A 134 -1.60 2.33 -21.27
C ASN A 134 -1.76 2.15 -19.75
N TYR A 135 -2.59 2.99 -19.12
CA TYR A 135 -2.85 2.93 -17.68
C TYR A 135 -4.33 2.61 -17.43
N TYR A 136 -4.62 1.40 -16.98
CA TYR A 136 -5.98 0.95 -16.66
C TYR A 136 -6.24 1.12 -15.16
N GLY A 137 -7.36 1.73 -14.79
CA GLY A 137 -7.76 1.92 -13.38
C GLY A 137 -9.15 1.38 -13.11
N MET A 138 -9.30 0.53 -12.09
CA MET A 138 -10.59 -0.01 -11.65
C MET A 138 -10.80 0.29 -10.17
N THR A 139 -11.94 0.88 -9.82
CA THR A 139 -12.31 1.18 -8.42
C THR A 139 -13.80 1.01 -8.23
N LEU A 140 -14.22 0.72 -7.00
CA LEU A 140 -15.64 0.61 -6.66
C LEU A 140 -16.38 1.92 -6.98
N ILE A 141 -17.48 1.81 -7.71
CA ILE A 141 -18.39 2.92 -7.98
C ILE A 141 -19.51 2.87 -6.95
N ASP A 142 -19.41 3.74 -5.96
CA ASP A 142 -20.48 4.01 -5.01
C ASP A 142 -20.85 5.49 -5.09
N ASN A 143 -21.98 5.78 -5.75
CA ASN A 143 -22.46 7.15 -5.91
C ASN A 143 -23.07 7.70 -4.63
N ASN A 144 -23.47 6.83 -3.70
CA ASN A 144 -24.19 7.18 -2.48
C ASN A 144 -23.24 7.38 -1.29
N ASN A 145 -22.07 6.75 -1.31
CA ASN A 145 -21.10 6.84 -0.22
C ASN A 145 -19.88 7.69 -0.59
N THR A 146 -19.78 8.89 0.00
CA THR A 146 -18.63 9.79 -0.22
C THR A 146 -17.35 9.35 0.49
N ASN A 147 -17.43 8.41 1.43
CA ASN A 147 -16.28 7.87 2.15
C ASN A 147 -15.52 6.82 1.32
N VAL A 148 -16.15 6.27 0.27
CA VAL A 148 -15.49 5.34 -0.65
C VAL A 148 -14.69 6.14 -1.67
N PRO A 149 -13.36 5.92 -1.78
CA PRO A 149 -12.55 6.58 -2.79
C PRO A 149 -13.05 6.28 -4.21
N SER A 150 -13.22 7.33 -5.01
CA SER A 150 -13.83 7.26 -6.35
C SER A 150 -13.10 8.14 -7.36
N TRP A 151 -13.47 8.01 -8.63
CA TRP A 151 -12.91 8.78 -9.74
C TRP A 151 -13.35 10.26 -9.79
N LYS A 152 -14.15 10.75 -8.83
CA LYS A 152 -14.71 12.12 -8.82
C LYS A 152 -13.67 13.24 -8.94
N LYS A 153 -12.42 13.01 -8.51
CA LYS A 153 -11.35 14.02 -8.55
C LYS A 153 -10.42 13.90 -9.77
N CYS A 154 -10.62 12.92 -10.64
CA CYS A 154 -9.64 12.56 -11.67
C CYS A 154 -9.81 13.24 -13.03
N GLU A 155 -10.82 14.10 -13.21
CA GLU A 155 -11.13 14.77 -14.49
C GLU A 155 -9.89 15.43 -15.13
N LYS A 156 -9.19 16.29 -14.38
CA LYS A 156 -7.95 16.96 -14.87
C LYS A 156 -6.84 15.98 -15.24
N LEU A 157 -6.75 14.84 -14.54
CA LEU A 157 -5.75 13.81 -14.81
C LEU A 157 -6.06 13.10 -16.14
N LEU A 158 -7.33 12.76 -16.37
CA LEU A 158 -7.81 12.13 -17.61
C LEU A 158 -7.76 13.08 -18.82
N GLU A 159 -8.06 14.36 -18.61
CA GLU A 159 -7.95 15.39 -19.65
C GLU A 159 -6.52 15.51 -20.15
N LYS A 160 -5.55 15.54 -19.22
CA LYS A 160 -4.12 15.67 -19.50
C LYS A 160 -3.50 14.40 -20.12
N ASN A 161 -3.99 13.21 -19.76
CA ASN A 161 -3.41 11.93 -20.17
C ASN A 161 -4.48 11.04 -20.83
N LYS A 162 -4.54 11.06 -22.16
CA LYS A 162 -5.54 10.31 -22.96
C LYS A 162 -5.36 8.79 -22.96
N ASN A 163 -4.21 8.33 -22.47
CA ASN A 163 -3.84 6.93 -22.34
C ASN A 163 -4.19 6.33 -20.96
N ILE A 164 -4.99 7.04 -20.17
CA ILE A 164 -5.64 6.50 -18.97
C ILE A 164 -7.03 5.97 -19.35
N HIS A 165 -7.31 4.74 -18.96
CA HIS A 165 -8.56 4.03 -19.22
C HIS A 165 -9.20 3.60 -17.91
N LEU A 166 -10.41 4.09 -17.62
CA LEU A 166 -11.18 3.61 -16.48
C LEU A 166 -11.91 2.32 -16.84
N GLU A 167 -11.68 1.27 -16.06
CA GLU A 167 -12.29 -0.04 -16.19
C GLU A 167 -13.33 -0.23 -15.08
N TYR A 168 -14.48 -0.77 -15.45
CA TYR A 168 -15.63 -0.93 -14.56
C TYR A 168 -16.08 -2.39 -14.41
N GLY A 169 -15.44 -3.31 -15.12
CA GLY A 169 -15.83 -4.72 -15.14
C GLY A 169 -17.10 -4.95 -15.96
N LEU A 170 -17.58 -6.19 -15.94
CA LEU A 170 -18.75 -6.61 -16.70
C LEU A 170 -20.04 -5.96 -16.17
N ASP A 171 -20.19 -5.91 -14.84
CA ASP A 171 -21.38 -5.35 -14.18
C ASP A 171 -21.35 -3.81 -14.06
N LYS A 172 -20.26 -3.18 -14.52
CA LYS A 172 -20.01 -1.74 -14.48
C LYS A 172 -19.96 -1.12 -13.08
N THR A 173 -19.79 -1.91 -12.03
CA THR A 173 -19.70 -1.42 -10.64
C THR A 173 -18.27 -1.17 -10.20
N GLY A 174 -17.27 -1.71 -10.92
CA GLY A 174 -15.88 -1.69 -10.47
C GLY A 174 -15.61 -2.54 -9.22
N ASN A 175 -16.59 -3.35 -8.77
CA ASN A 175 -16.45 -4.21 -7.61
C ASN A 175 -15.50 -5.38 -7.89
N LEU A 176 -14.31 -5.34 -7.29
CA LEU A 176 -13.30 -6.39 -7.44
C LEU A 176 -13.77 -7.73 -6.85
N PHE A 177 -14.70 -7.74 -5.89
CA PHE A 177 -15.20 -8.98 -5.29
C PHE A 177 -16.13 -9.77 -6.22
N CYS A 178 -16.68 -9.15 -7.26
CA CYS A 178 -17.60 -9.77 -8.20
C CYS A 178 -16.84 -10.77 -9.10
N PRO A 179 -17.20 -12.08 -9.07
CA PRO A 179 -16.54 -13.09 -9.89
C PRO A 179 -16.63 -12.81 -11.39
N GLU A 180 -17.74 -12.27 -11.86
CA GLU A 180 -17.98 -11.93 -13.26
C GLU A 180 -17.05 -10.80 -13.73
N ASN A 181 -16.81 -9.81 -12.88
CA ASN A 181 -15.82 -8.76 -13.14
C ASN A 181 -14.40 -9.30 -13.23
N LEU A 182 -14.06 -10.27 -12.38
CA LEU A 182 -12.75 -10.93 -12.45
C LEU A 182 -12.60 -11.70 -13.76
N ILE A 183 -13.60 -12.51 -14.13
CA ILE A 183 -13.58 -13.29 -15.38
C ILE A 183 -13.41 -12.37 -16.59
N TYR A 184 -14.18 -11.29 -16.64
CA TYR A 184 -14.04 -10.26 -17.68
C TYR A 184 -12.62 -9.68 -17.75
N CYS A 185 -12.04 -9.32 -16.60
CA CYS A 185 -10.68 -8.78 -16.57
C CYS A 185 -9.63 -9.81 -17.01
N ILE A 186 -9.81 -11.09 -16.67
CA ILE A 186 -8.92 -12.18 -17.13
C ILE A 186 -8.98 -12.31 -18.65
N GLU A 187 -10.17 -12.33 -19.24
CA GLU A 187 -10.34 -12.46 -20.70
C GLU A 187 -9.71 -11.28 -21.45
N LYS A 188 -9.88 -10.07 -20.91
CA LYS A 188 -9.39 -8.84 -21.54
C LYS A 188 -7.90 -8.60 -21.32
N TYR A 189 -7.41 -8.83 -20.10
CA TYR A 189 -6.08 -8.39 -19.63
C TYR A 189 -5.13 -9.51 -19.19
N GLY A 190 -5.58 -10.76 -19.22
CA GLY A 190 -4.79 -11.94 -18.83
C GLY A 190 -3.41 -11.97 -19.49
N HIS A 191 -2.36 -12.08 -18.67
CA HIS A 191 -0.95 -12.13 -19.08
C HIS A 191 -0.42 -10.90 -19.83
N LYS A 192 -1.12 -9.75 -19.80
CA LYS A 192 -0.75 -8.55 -20.59
C LYS A 192 -0.14 -7.41 -19.79
N MET A 193 -0.26 -7.44 -18.45
CA MET A 193 0.13 -6.30 -17.61
C MET A 193 1.60 -6.38 -17.18
N ASP A 194 2.38 -5.37 -17.58
CA ASP A 194 3.80 -5.22 -17.21
C ASP A 194 3.92 -4.76 -15.75
N PHE A 195 2.98 -3.94 -15.27
CA PHE A 195 2.93 -3.46 -13.90
C PHE A 195 1.52 -3.49 -13.35
N ILE A 196 1.35 -4.00 -12.14
CA ILE A 196 0.06 -3.97 -11.44
C ILE A 196 0.28 -3.30 -10.09
N THR A 197 -0.70 -2.54 -9.64
CA THR A 197 -0.71 -2.01 -8.27
C THR A 197 -2.07 -2.24 -7.61
N GLY A 198 -2.06 -2.49 -6.30
CA GLY A 198 -3.24 -2.49 -5.44
C GLY A 198 -2.97 -1.60 -4.22
N ASP A 199 -3.62 -0.44 -4.17
CA ASP A 199 -3.56 0.52 -3.06
C ASP A 199 -4.92 0.66 -2.37
N GLY A 200 -5.77 -0.37 -2.49
CA GLY A 200 -7.08 -0.44 -1.86
C GLY A 200 -7.03 -0.25 -0.35
N GLY A 201 -8.03 0.42 0.19
CA GLY A 201 -8.17 0.64 1.62
C GLY A 201 -9.58 1.00 2.02
N PHE A 202 -9.92 0.69 3.27
CA PHE A 202 -11.18 1.06 3.89
C PHE A 202 -10.96 2.20 4.89
N ASP A 203 -12.05 2.80 5.36
CA ASP A 203 -12.00 3.68 6.51
C ASP A 203 -11.95 2.81 7.78
N PHE A 204 -10.80 2.81 8.46
CA PHE A 204 -10.56 2.04 9.69
C PHE A 204 -10.63 2.90 10.95
N SER A 205 -11.19 4.11 10.85
CA SER A 205 -11.23 5.09 11.96
C SER A 205 -11.85 4.53 13.25
N GLN A 206 -12.73 3.54 13.17
CA GLN A 206 -13.36 2.93 14.34
C GLN A 206 -12.55 1.80 14.98
N ASP A 207 -11.70 1.09 14.23
CA ASP A 207 -10.91 -0.03 14.76
C ASP A 207 -9.63 -0.28 13.95
N PHE A 208 -8.57 0.43 14.32
CA PHE A 208 -7.24 0.25 13.74
C PHE A 208 -6.58 -1.09 14.12
N ASN A 209 -7.06 -1.78 15.15
CA ASN A 209 -6.47 -3.04 15.62
C ASN A 209 -6.95 -4.23 14.80
N SER A 210 -8.18 -4.18 14.25
CA SER A 210 -8.69 -5.22 13.34
C SER A 210 -8.43 -4.95 11.85
N GLN A 211 -7.70 -3.89 11.52
CA GLN A 211 -7.40 -3.47 10.15
C GLN A 211 -6.81 -4.60 9.28
N GLU A 212 -5.89 -5.42 9.80
CA GLU A 212 -5.30 -6.54 9.07
C GLU A 212 -6.38 -7.56 8.64
N ASN A 213 -7.27 -7.89 9.56
CA ASN A 213 -8.34 -8.86 9.32
C ASN A 213 -9.41 -8.31 8.36
N GLN A 214 -9.84 -7.06 8.57
CA GLN A 214 -10.83 -6.39 7.71
C GLN A 214 -10.35 -6.21 6.27
N ALA A 215 -9.05 -5.90 6.08
CA ALA A 215 -8.47 -5.73 4.76
C ALA A 215 -8.19 -7.05 4.02
N SER A 216 -8.17 -8.19 4.72
CA SER A 216 -7.72 -9.48 4.18
C SER A 216 -8.45 -9.91 2.91
N ARG A 217 -9.77 -9.68 2.84
CA ARG A 217 -10.58 -9.99 1.66
C ARG A 217 -10.14 -9.18 0.44
N LEU A 218 -9.93 -7.87 0.62
CA LEU A 218 -9.50 -6.98 -0.47
C LEU A 218 -8.09 -7.32 -0.93
N ILE A 219 -7.16 -7.47 0.01
CA ILE A 219 -5.76 -7.83 -0.26
C ILE A 219 -5.69 -9.14 -1.05
N LEU A 220 -6.39 -10.19 -0.62
CA LEU A 220 -6.42 -11.46 -1.36
C LEU A 220 -7.05 -11.31 -2.75
N THR A 221 -8.09 -10.48 -2.87
CA THR A 221 -8.72 -10.21 -4.16
C THR A 221 -7.75 -9.51 -5.11
N GLU A 222 -7.05 -8.46 -4.66
CA GLU A 222 -6.05 -7.75 -5.45
C GLU A 222 -4.88 -8.67 -5.85
N ILE A 223 -4.43 -9.56 -4.96
CA ILE A 223 -3.44 -10.61 -5.29
C ILE A 223 -3.93 -11.50 -6.41
N ILE A 224 -5.18 -11.98 -6.35
CA ILE A 224 -5.75 -12.87 -7.36
C ILE A 224 -5.86 -12.17 -8.71
N TYR A 225 -6.35 -10.92 -8.74
CA TYR A 225 -6.36 -10.10 -9.95
C TYR A 225 -4.96 -9.93 -10.51
N ALA A 226 -3.99 -9.59 -9.67
CA ALA A 226 -2.60 -9.41 -10.08
C ALA A 226 -2.05 -10.68 -10.72
N ILE A 227 -2.11 -11.82 -10.02
CA ILE A 227 -1.59 -13.11 -10.52
C ILE A 227 -2.19 -13.48 -11.88
N LEU A 228 -3.50 -13.28 -12.07
CA LEU A 228 -4.20 -13.71 -13.28
C LEU A 228 -4.03 -12.75 -14.47
N MET A 229 -3.69 -11.48 -14.23
CA MET A 229 -3.44 -10.48 -15.29
C MET A 229 -1.96 -10.22 -15.56
N GLN A 230 -1.07 -10.59 -14.65
CA GLN A 230 0.35 -10.29 -14.72
C GLN A 230 1.02 -10.99 -15.92
N LYS A 231 1.75 -10.21 -16.70
CA LYS A 231 2.65 -10.70 -17.74
C LYS A 231 3.90 -11.33 -17.14
N GLN A 232 4.50 -12.30 -17.83
CA GLN A 232 5.81 -12.83 -17.45
C GLN A 232 6.83 -11.70 -17.32
N ASN A 233 7.66 -11.78 -16.27
CA ASN A 233 8.62 -10.75 -15.84
C ASN A 233 8.00 -9.43 -15.37
N GLY A 234 6.66 -9.31 -15.32
CA GLY A 234 5.98 -8.15 -14.79
C GLY A 234 6.20 -7.96 -13.29
N SER A 235 5.85 -6.78 -12.80
CA SER A 235 5.99 -6.38 -11.40
C SER A 235 4.65 -6.02 -10.76
N PHE A 236 4.55 -6.19 -9.44
CA PHE A 236 3.35 -5.92 -8.67
C PHE A 236 3.67 -5.17 -7.37
N VAL A 237 2.91 -4.12 -7.04
CA VAL A 237 2.97 -3.43 -5.75
C VAL A 237 1.63 -3.58 -5.04
N LEU A 238 1.65 -4.06 -3.80
CA LEU A 238 0.44 -4.27 -3.02
C LEU A 238 0.54 -3.61 -1.66
N LYS A 239 -0.46 -2.82 -1.30
CA LYS A 239 -0.60 -2.28 0.05
C LYS A 239 -1.05 -3.38 1.02
N ILE A 240 -0.39 -3.42 2.17
CA ILE A 240 -0.74 -4.29 3.30
C ILE A 240 -0.63 -3.50 4.61
N TYR A 241 -0.99 -4.13 5.72
CA TYR A 241 -0.97 -3.50 7.05
C TYR A 241 -0.02 -4.24 8.00
N ASP A 242 -0.56 -4.74 9.12
CA ASP A 242 0.16 -5.63 10.01
C ASP A 242 0.31 -7.02 9.36
N ILE A 243 1.25 -7.82 9.87
CA ILE A 243 1.59 -9.16 9.36
C ILE A 243 1.64 -10.13 10.55
N PHE A 244 0.57 -10.13 11.36
CA PHE A 244 0.46 -11.00 12.53
C PHE A 244 -0.37 -12.25 12.23
N LEU A 245 -1.29 -12.18 11.28
CA LEU A 245 -2.20 -13.27 10.95
C LEU A 245 -1.56 -14.27 10.00
N LYS A 246 -1.96 -15.54 10.14
CA LYS A 246 -1.50 -16.64 9.28
C LYS A 246 -1.82 -16.35 7.80
N SER A 247 -3.03 -15.86 7.52
CA SER A 247 -3.47 -15.52 6.17
C SER A 247 -2.56 -14.48 5.49
N THR A 248 -2.18 -13.40 6.17
CA THR A 248 -1.27 -12.39 5.63
C THR A 248 0.12 -12.95 5.33
N VAL A 249 0.65 -13.79 6.22
CA VAL A 249 1.94 -14.47 5.99
C VAL A 249 1.87 -15.39 4.77
N GLU A 250 0.76 -16.11 4.60
CA GLU A 250 0.51 -16.98 3.45
C GLU A 250 0.29 -16.19 2.15
N PHE A 251 -0.33 -15.01 2.19
CA PHE A 251 -0.43 -14.11 1.03
C PHE A 251 0.96 -13.74 0.50
N ILE A 252 1.86 -13.34 1.38
CA ILE A 252 3.24 -12.99 1.02
C ILE A 252 3.99 -14.23 0.53
N TYR A 253 3.77 -15.40 1.15
CA TYR A 253 4.41 -16.65 0.75
C TYR A 253 3.99 -17.09 -0.66
N LEU A 254 2.68 -16.96 -0.97
CA LEU A 254 2.13 -17.20 -2.30
C LEU A 254 2.81 -16.30 -3.34
N LEU A 255 2.91 -15.00 -3.08
CA LEU A 255 3.60 -14.07 -3.97
C LEU A 255 5.08 -14.45 -4.14
N ASN A 256 5.76 -14.87 -3.08
CA ASN A 256 7.16 -15.27 -3.14
C ASN A 256 7.39 -16.57 -3.94
N CYS A 257 6.40 -17.45 -4.02
CA CYS A 257 6.39 -18.60 -4.94
C CYS A 257 6.23 -18.16 -6.41
N LEU A 258 5.55 -17.03 -6.67
CA LEU A 258 5.16 -16.61 -8.03
C LEU A 258 6.07 -15.54 -8.66
N TYR A 259 6.82 -14.78 -7.87
CA TYR A 259 7.71 -13.71 -8.34
C TYR A 259 9.18 -13.91 -7.96
N LYS A 260 10.09 -13.67 -8.90
CA LYS A 260 11.55 -13.87 -8.75
C LYS A 260 12.12 -13.23 -7.48
N LYS A 261 11.71 -12.00 -7.16
CA LYS A 261 12.10 -11.28 -5.94
C LYS A 261 10.88 -10.64 -5.31
N VAL A 262 10.76 -10.75 -3.99
CA VAL A 262 9.69 -10.11 -3.21
C VAL A 262 10.30 -9.34 -2.06
N TYR A 263 9.78 -8.13 -1.81
CA TYR A 263 10.24 -7.24 -0.76
C TYR A 263 9.06 -6.76 0.08
N ILE A 264 9.29 -6.55 1.36
CA ILE A 264 8.39 -5.78 2.23
C ILE A 264 9.02 -4.40 2.43
N ILE A 265 8.27 -3.33 2.16
CA ILE A 265 8.75 -1.95 2.23
C ILE A 265 7.79 -1.07 3.03
N LYS A 266 8.36 -0.20 3.88
CA LYS A 266 7.66 0.95 4.46
C LYS A 266 8.27 2.24 3.87
N PRO A 267 7.63 2.85 2.85
CA PRO A 267 8.09 4.11 2.28
C PRO A 267 8.13 5.21 3.33
N ASN A 268 9.07 6.15 3.23
CA ASN A 268 9.12 7.31 4.11
C ASN A 268 7.84 8.16 4.05
N THR A 269 7.20 8.16 2.89
CA THR A 269 5.94 8.88 2.63
C THR A 269 4.69 8.17 3.16
N SER A 270 4.84 6.97 3.73
CA SER A 270 3.84 6.36 4.61
C SER A 270 4.17 6.66 6.07
N ARG A 271 3.18 7.14 6.83
CA ARG A 271 3.39 7.60 8.21
C ARG A 271 3.96 6.49 9.09
N PHE A 272 4.95 6.80 9.92
CA PHE A 272 5.59 5.79 10.76
C PHE A 272 4.69 5.24 11.88
N ALA A 273 3.73 6.03 12.36
CA ALA A 273 2.77 5.60 13.38
C ALA A 273 1.67 4.65 12.84
N ASN A 274 1.54 4.49 11.52
CA ASN A 274 0.52 3.61 10.94
C ASN A 274 1.07 2.22 10.60
N SER A 275 0.16 1.27 10.44
CA SER A 275 0.49 -0.09 10.05
C SER A 275 0.69 -0.27 8.55
N GLU A 276 0.41 0.75 7.72
CA GLU A 276 0.55 0.67 6.26
C GLU A 276 2.00 0.36 5.85
N LYS A 277 2.12 -0.66 5.00
CA LYS A 277 3.34 -1.17 4.35
C LYS A 277 2.98 -1.58 2.93
N TYR A 278 3.99 -1.91 2.13
CA TYR A 278 3.79 -2.42 0.78
C TYR A 278 4.62 -3.68 0.53
N ILE A 279 4.09 -4.58 -0.27
CA ILE A 279 4.82 -5.69 -0.88
C ILE A 279 5.22 -5.26 -2.28
N MET A 280 6.51 -5.37 -2.61
CA MET A 280 7.03 -5.16 -3.96
C MET A 280 7.46 -6.50 -4.54
N CYS A 281 6.81 -6.93 -5.63
CA CYS A 281 7.08 -8.17 -6.34
C CYS A 281 7.72 -7.86 -7.70
N LYS A 282 8.92 -8.38 -7.97
CA LYS A 282 9.62 -8.23 -9.25
C LYS A 282 9.72 -9.56 -9.98
N GLY A 283 9.43 -9.54 -11.28
CA GLY A 283 9.71 -10.62 -12.20
C GLY A 283 8.79 -11.82 -12.01
N PHE A 284 7.52 -11.67 -12.37
CA PHE A 284 6.57 -12.79 -12.38
C PHE A 284 7.12 -13.98 -13.17
N ARG A 285 7.14 -15.17 -12.58
CA ARG A 285 7.89 -16.31 -13.11
C ARG A 285 7.25 -16.95 -14.33
N PHE A 286 5.93 -16.82 -14.48
CA PHE A 286 5.15 -17.65 -15.39
C PHE A 286 4.63 -16.87 -16.59
N SER A 287 4.61 -17.52 -17.76
CA SER A 287 3.96 -17.01 -18.98
C SER A 287 2.47 -17.31 -19.02
N ASN A 288 2.05 -18.40 -18.37
CA ASN A 288 0.66 -18.77 -18.11
C ASN A 288 0.54 -19.27 -16.66
N ILE A 289 -0.66 -19.21 -16.09
CA ILE A 289 -0.91 -19.65 -14.70
C ILE A 289 -2.11 -20.61 -14.62
N ASP A 290 -2.40 -21.30 -15.73
CA ASP A 290 -3.59 -22.14 -15.88
C ASP A 290 -3.65 -23.26 -14.84
N PHE A 291 -2.48 -23.75 -14.40
CA PHE A 291 -2.35 -24.79 -13.37
C PHE A 291 -2.87 -24.41 -11.97
N ILE A 292 -3.24 -23.14 -11.73
CA ILE A 292 -3.96 -22.70 -10.50
C ILE A 292 -5.09 -21.71 -10.81
N LYS A 293 -5.28 -21.32 -12.07
CA LYS A 293 -6.25 -20.30 -12.48
C LYS A 293 -7.66 -20.61 -11.99
N ASN A 294 -8.15 -21.82 -12.27
CA ASN A 294 -9.49 -22.25 -11.88
C ASN A 294 -9.65 -22.25 -10.36
N LYS A 295 -8.60 -22.65 -9.63
CA LYS A 295 -8.59 -22.61 -8.17
C LYS A 295 -8.71 -21.19 -7.63
N LEU A 296 -7.97 -20.23 -8.16
CA LEU A 296 -8.04 -18.82 -7.75
C LEU A 296 -9.41 -18.20 -8.07
N VAL A 297 -9.97 -18.47 -9.25
CA VAL A 297 -11.34 -18.02 -9.61
C VAL A 297 -12.38 -18.63 -8.66
N SER A 298 -12.23 -19.91 -8.31
CA SER A 298 -13.15 -20.58 -7.37
C SER A 298 -13.13 -19.95 -5.98
N ILE A 299 -11.97 -19.47 -5.52
CA ILE A 299 -11.84 -18.77 -4.23
C ILE A 299 -12.67 -17.49 -4.25
N ILE A 300 -12.57 -16.68 -5.30
CA ILE A 300 -13.37 -15.44 -5.41
C ILE A 300 -14.86 -15.76 -5.42
N LYS A 301 -15.30 -16.80 -6.14
CA LYS A 301 -16.70 -17.26 -6.13
C LYS A 301 -17.17 -17.67 -4.73
N VAL A 302 -16.32 -18.34 -3.94
CA VAL A 302 -16.63 -18.70 -2.56
C VAL A 302 -16.72 -17.43 -1.71
N LEU A 303 -15.68 -16.60 -1.69
CA LEU A 303 -15.61 -15.40 -0.87
C LEU A 303 -16.71 -14.38 -1.19
N TYR A 304 -17.19 -14.33 -2.43
CA TYR A 304 -18.30 -13.47 -2.82
C TYR A 304 -19.60 -13.78 -2.07
N LYS A 305 -19.82 -15.07 -1.72
CA LYS A 305 -21.01 -15.54 -1.01
C LYS A 305 -20.87 -15.50 0.52
N ILE A 306 -19.69 -15.18 1.04
CA ILE A 306 -19.41 -15.20 2.48
C ILE A 306 -19.76 -13.87 3.12
N ASP A 307 -20.42 -13.93 4.28
CA ASP A 307 -20.64 -12.79 5.16
C ASP A 307 -19.40 -12.53 6.00
N PHE A 308 -18.62 -11.53 5.60
CA PHE A 308 -17.39 -11.13 6.28
C PHE A 308 -17.61 -10.37 7.60
N ASN A 309 -18.86 -10.12 7.99
CA ASN A 309 -19.17 -9.68 9.36
C ASN A 309 -19.13 -10.86 10.35
N LYS A 310 -19.19 -12.09 9.85
CA LYS A 310 -19.18 -13.33 10.66
C LYS A 310 -17.90 -14.13 10.46
N TYR A 311 -17.45 -14.25 9.21
CA TYR A 311 -16.33 -15.11 8.85
C TYR A 311 -15.09 -14.31 8.46
N ASN A 312 -13.94 -14.86 8.82
CA ASN A 312 -12.63 -14.32 8.49
C ASN A 312 -11.80 -15.35 7.70
N ILE A 313 -10.85 -14.86 6.89
CA ILE A 313 -9.88 -15.73 6.20
C ILE A 313 -8.82 -16.16 7.22
N LYS A 314 -8.78 -17.45 7.53
CA LYS A 314 -7.79 -18.06 8.44
C LYS A 314 -6.53 -18.49 7.69
N SER A 315 -6.72 -19.12 6.53
CA SER A 315 -5.64 -19.67 5.70
C SER A 315 -6.03 -19.63 4.23
N ILE A 316 -5.04 -19.63 3.35
CA ILE A 316 -5.16 -19.84 1.90
C ILE A 316 -4.23 -20.92 1.35
N LEU A 317 -3.30 -21.43 2.17
CA LEU A 317 -2.35 -22.46 1.76
C LEU A 317 -2.54 -23.75 2.57
N ASN A 318 -2.44 -24.88 1.87
CA ASN A 318 -2.47 -26.23 2.44
C ASN A 318 -1.09 -26.88 2.34
N ILE A 319 -0.08 -26.14 2.78
CA ILE A 319 1.33 -26.54 2.79
C ILE A 319 2.01 -25.94 4.02
N PRO A 320 3.03 -26.61 4.58
CA PRO A 320 3.79 -26.04 5.69
C PRO A 320 4.63 -24.85 5.20
N LEU A 321 4.64 -23.79 6.00
CA LEU A 321 5.55 -22.66 5.79
C LEU A 321 6.94 -23.02 6.30
N GLN A 322 7.97 -22.68 5.54
CA GLN A 322 9.36 -22.93 5.91
C GLN A 322 9.73 -22.11 7.16
N HIS A 323 10.40 -22.73 8.15
CA HIS A 323 10.78 -22.04 9.40
C HIS A 323 11.64 -20.81 9.16
N ILE A 324 12.59 -20.88 8.21
CA ILE A 324 13.44 -19.73 7.87
C ILE A 324 12.63 -18.54 7.34
N TYR A 325 11.57 -18.81 6.59
CA TYR A 325 10.66 -17.77 6.09
C TYR A 325 9.85 -17.17 7.24
N ILE A 326 9.32 -18.00 8.15
CA ILE A 326 8.62 -17.54 9.34
C ILE A 326 9.51 -16.61 10.20
N ASN A 327 10.74 -17.03 10.46
CA ASN A 327 11.71 -16.26 11.26
C ASN A 327 12.00 -14.91 10.59
N GLN A 328 12.21 -14.90 9.27
CA GLN A 328 12.43 -13.66 8.54
C GLN A 328 11.25 -12.68 8.66
N ILE A 329 10.00 -13.16 8.58
CA ILE A 329 8.83 -12.30 8.77
C ILE A 329 8.76 -11.78 10.21
N GLN A 330 9.10 -12.59 11.22
CA GLN A 330 9.15 -12.15 12.62
C GLN A 330 10.18 -11.05 12.85
N GLU A 331 11.37 -11.16 12.25
CA GLU A 331 12.42 -10.13 12.30
C GLU A 331 11.96 -8.82 11.66
N ILE A 332 11.35 -8.89 10.47
CA ILE A 332 10.78 -7.73 9.78
C ILE A 332 9.71 -7.07 10.65
N ASN A 333 8.82 -7.86 11.23
CA ASN A 333 7.80 -7.37 12.16
C ASN A 333 8.43 -6.68 13.37
N ALA A 334 9.46 -7.27 13.98
CA ALA A 334 10.15 -6.67 15.13
C ALA A 334 10.69 -5.27 14.78
N ILE A 335 11.34 -5.11 13.63
CA ILE A 335 11.92 -3.83 13.22
C ILE A 335 10.83 -2.79 12.94
N LEU A 336 9.83 -3.14 12.12
CA LEU A 336 8.79 -2.19 11.70
C LEU A 336 7.81 -1.87 12.85
N GLY A 337 7.48 -2.86 13.67
CA GLY A 337 6.59 -2.69 14.82
C GLY A 337 7.24 -1.87 15.92
N ASN A 338 8.52 -2.07 16.22
CA ASN A 338 9.24 -1.23 17.18
C ASN A 338 9.34 0.22 16.69
N GLN A 339 9.59 0.45 15.40
CA GLN A 339 9.57 1.80 14.83
C GLN A 339 8.19 2.47 15.00
N GLN A 340 7.11 1.70 14.82
CA GLN A 340 5.75 2.20 14.99
C GLN A 340 5.46 2.55 16.46
N ILE A 341 5.78 1.65 17.39
CA ILE A 341 5.66 1.89 18.84
C ILE A 341 6.44 3.14 19.23
N GLU A 342 7.71 3.23 18.87
CA GLU A 342 8.56 4.37 19.19
C GLU A 342 7.96 5.69 18.66
N THR A 343 7.44 5.69 17.43
CA THR A 343 6.81 6.87 16.85
C THR A 343 5.56 7.28 17.63
N ILE A 344 4.72 6.32 18.00
CA ILE A 344 3.48 6.59 18.76
C ILE A 344 3.84 7.14 20.15
N THR A 345 4.68 6.43 20.89
CA THR A 345 5.07 6.82 22.25
C THR A 345 5.80 8.17 22.27
N ASN A 346 6.68 8.45 21.30
CA ASN A 346 7.34 9.76 21.22
C ASN A 346 6.37 10.89 20.88
N THR A 347 5.33 10.62 20.10
CA THR A 347 4.27 11.59 19.81
C THR A 347 3.46 11.88 21.07
N ILE A 348 3.03 10.85 21.81
CA ILE A 348 2.31 11.01 23.08
C ILE A 348 3.16 11.79 24.10
N LYS A 349 4.43 11.42 24.29
CA LYS A 349 5.36 12.15 25.18
C LYS A 349 5.47 13.64 24.82
N LEU A 350 5.40 13.98 23.53
CA LEU A 350 5.45 15.37 23.07
C LEU A 350 4.12 16.11 23.28
N ILE A 351 2.99 15.40 23.25
CA ILE A 351 1.67 15.93 23.64
C ILE A 351 1.64 16.24 25.14
N GLU A 352 2.12 15.32 25.98
CA GLU A 352 2.16 15.49 27.44
C GLU A 352 3.16 16.59 27.85
N ASN A 353 4.29 16.69 27.16
CA ASN A 353 5.37 17.64 27.48
C ASN A 353 5.62 18.61 26.32
N LYS A 354 4.66 19.51 26.06
CA LYS A 354 4.69 20.52 24.98
C LYS A 354 5.83 21.54 25.15
N LYS A 355 7.07 21.12 24.87
CA LYS A 355 8.26 21.99 24.85
C LYS A 355 8.42 22.60 23.46
N ASN A 356 8.25 23.92 23.36
CA ASN A 356 8.32 24.67 22.10
C ASN A 356 9.64 24.45 21.34
N ASP A 357 10.77 24.39 22.05
CA ASP A 357 12.08 24.18 21.42
C ASP A 357 12.18 22.81 20.74
N LYS A 358 11.64 21.75 21.37
CA LYS A 358 11.59 20.42 20.78
C LYS A 358 10.71 20.40 19.53
N ILE A 359 9.54 21.05 19.59
CA ILE A 359 8.63 21.16 18.44
C ILE A 359 9.34 21.87 17.27
N LEU A 360 10.04 22.96 17.54
CA LEU A 360 10.80 23.69 16.53
C LEU A 360 11.93 22.84 15.93
N GLN A 361 12.64 22.06 16.77
CA GLN A 361 13.66 21.13 16.33
C GLN A 361 13.09 20.05 15.39
N TYR A 362 11.95 19.44 15.72
CA TYR A 362 11.26 18.50 14.85
C TYR A 362 10.91 19.13 13.50
N LYS A 363 10.33 20.34 13.52
CA LYS A 363 9.94 21.06 12.30
C LYS A 363 11.14 21.29 11.38
N ASN A 364 12.23 21.84 11.92
CA ASN A 364 13.43 22.13 11.13
C ASN A 364 14.07 20.86 10.56
N ASN A 365 14.18 19.80 11.36
CA ASN A 365 14.73 18.52 10.89
C ASN A 365 13.86 17.90 9.78
N ASN A 366 12.53 17.92 9.95
CA ASN A 366 11.60 17.35 8.98
C ASN A 366 11.58 18.13 7.67
N ILE A 367 11.72 19.46 7.71
CA ILE A 367 11.88 20.28 6.50
C ILE A 367 13.11 19.81 5.70
N SER A 368 14.26 19.67 6.35
CA SER A 368 15.48 19.18 5.70
C SER A 368 15.30 17.77 5.12
N LYS A 369 14.68 16.85 5.85
CA LYS A 369 14.39 15.49 5.37
C LYS A 369 13.45 15.48 4.16
N CYS A 370 12.41 16.32 4.17
CA CYS A 370 11.47 16.42 3.05
C CYS A 370 12.12 17.02 1.80
N ILE A 371 13.00 18.02 1.95
CA ILE A 371 13.78 18.58 0.83
C ILE A 371 14.71 17.51 0.26
N GLN A 372 15.47 16.82 1.11
CA GLN A 372 16.34 15.72 0.68
C GLN A 372 15.55 14.60 -0.01
N TRP A 373 14.35 14.28 0.49
CA TRP A 373 13.45 13.32 -0.15
C TRP A 373 13.04 13.79 -1.55
N CYS A 374 12.66 15.06 -1.72
CA CYS A 374 12.28 15.61 -3.02
C CYS A 374 13.45 15.59 -4.00
N VAL A 375 14.65 15.97 -3.56
CA VAL A 375 15.89 15.91 -4.34
C VAL A 375 16.19 14.49 -4.79
N LYS A 376 16.14 13.52 -3.87
CA LYS A 376 16.42 12.10 -4.18
C LYS A 376 15.45 11.50 -5.21
N ASN A 377 14.20 11.97 -5.24
CA ASN A 377 13.14 11.40 -6.06
C ASN A 377 12.76 12.28 -7.27
N ASP A 378 13.59 13.28 -7.62
CA ASP A 378 13.36 14.20 -8.74
C ASP A 378 11.99 14.91 -8.70
N ILE A 379 11.56 15.29 -7.49
CA ILE A 379 10.33 16.06 -7.27
C ILE A 379 10.69 17.55 -7.12
N PRO A 380 10.12 18.45 -7.94
CA PRO A 380 10.32 19.89 -7.79
C PRO A 380 9.90 20.36 -6.40
N TYR A 381 10.73 21.17 -5.74
CA TYR A 381 10.51 21.58 -4.36
C TYR A 381 10.72 23.08 -4.13
N ASN A 382 10.11 23.58 -3.06
CA ASN A 382 10.28 24.94 -2.55
C ASN A 382 11.48 24.97 -1.59
N ASN A 383 12.43 25.88 -1.82
CA ASN A 383 13.50 26.12 -0.88
C ASN A 383 12.93 26.81 0.36
N TYR A 384 13.22 26.24 1.54
CA TYR A 384 12.89 26.88 2.81
C TYR A 384 14.16 27.53 3.37
N ASN A 385 14.26 28.85 3.24
CA ASN A 385 15.30 29.62 3.92
C ASN A 385 14.88 29.83 5.38
N VAL A 386 15.53 29.12 6.30
CA VAL A 386 15.26 29.18 7.75
C VAL A 386 15.44 30.59 8.33
N TYR A 387 16.20 31.46 7.66
CA TYR A 387 16.64 32.76 8.18
C TYR A 387 15.60 33.89 8.15
N THR A 388 14.46 33.77 7.47
CA THR A 388 13.55 34.92 7.31
C THR A 388 12.53 35.14 8.43
N ASN A 389 12.46 34.26 9.45
CA ASN A 389 11.46 34.39 10.52
C ASN A 389 12.03 34.83 11.89
N LEU A 390 13.34 35.05 12.02
CA LEU A 390 13.93 35.58 13.26
C LEU A 390 13.87 37.11 13.37
N PHE A 391 13.62 37.84 12.28
CA PHE A 391 13.66 39.32 12.24
C PHE A 391 12.32 40.01 11.96
N LYS A 392 11.19 39.31 12.00
CA LYS A 392 9.85 39.94 11.97
C LYS A 392 9.20 39.93 13.35
N LYS A 393 9.89 40.55 14.32
CA LYS A 393 9.30 41.19 15.48
C LYS A 393 10.09 42.48 15.72
N SER A 394 9.56 43.57 15.20
CA SER A 394 9.79 44.94 15.64
C SER A 394 8.52 45.71 15.37
#